data_AF-A0A015LDF8-F1
#
_entry.id   AF-A0A015LDF8-F1
#
_cell.length_a   1.000
_cell.length_b   1.000
_cell.length_c   1.000
_cell.angle_alpha   90.00
_cell.angle_beta   90.00
_cell.angle_gamma   90.00
#
_symmetry.space_group_name_H-M   'P 1'
#
loop_
_entity.id
_entity.type
_entity.pdbx_description
1 polymer ?
#
loop_
_entity_poly.entity_id
_entity_poly.type
_entity_poly.pdbx_seq_one_letter_code
_entity_poly.pdbx_strand_id
1 'polypeptide(L)' 'MGPDKLKILKEFNLIAIFQSIERAIQIQELWNQFNELYILMQNMQTTGETFRYKAQTWLNAFLAPSKGHPNRSNFVRRMY' A
#
# COMPACT_ATOMS: atom_id res chain seq x y z
N MET A 1 17.99 -5.78 -3.37
CA MET A 1 16.94 -6.83 -3.40
C MET A 1 17.21 -7.73 -4.60
N GLY A 2 16.96 -9.04 -4.51
CA GLY A 2 17.21 -9.94 -5.66
C GLY A 2 16.30 -9.62 -6.86
N PRO A 3 16.71 -9.95 -8.10
CA PRO A 3 15.95 -9.62 -9.31
C PRO A 3 14.49 -10.10 -9.29
N ASP A 4 14.25 -11.31 -8.79
CA ASP A 4 12.89 -11.88 -8.72
C ASP A 4 11.98 -11.09 -7.78
N LYS A 5 12.53 -10.65 -6.65
CA LYS A 5 11.80 -9.86 -5.65
C LYS A 5 11.44 -8.47 -6.20
N LEU A 6 12.32 -7.88 -7.02
CA LEU A 6 12.05 -6.62 -7.70
C LEU A 6 10.97 -6.74 -8.76
N LYS A 7 10.95 -7.85 -9.51
CA LYS A 7 9.92 -8.12 -10.51
C LYS A 7 8.54 -8.21 -9.85
N ILE A 8 8.43 -8.97 -8.76
CA ILE A 8 7.19 -9.06 -7.98
C ILE A 8 6.80 -7.69 -7.42
N LEU A 9 7.74 -6.93 -6.86
CA LEU A 9 7.44 -5.60 -6.33
C LEU A 9 6.82 -4.66 -7.37
N LYS A 10 7.24 -4.76 -8.64
CA LYS A 10 6.79 -3.88 -9.73
C LYS A 10 5.56 -4.39 -10.49
N GLU A 11 5.47 -5.70 -10.72
CA GLU A 11 4.54 -6.27 -11.71
C GLU A 11 3.42 -7.10 -11.07
N PHE A 12 3.42 -7.28 -9.75
CA PHE A 12 2.46 -8.15 -9.10
C PHE A 12 1.06 -7.54 -9.07
N ASN A 13 0.16 -8.13 -9.84
CA ASN A 13 -1.26 -7.79 -9.86
C ASN A 13 -1.99 -8.52 -8.73
N LEU A 14 -2.11 -7.84 -7.58
CA LEU A 14 -2.78 -8.37 -6.40
C LEU A 14 -4.29 -8.54 -6.63
N ILE A 15 -4.87 -7.78 -7.56
CA ILE A 15 -6.30 -7.84 -7.87
C ILE A 15 -6.72 -9.24 -8.36
N ALA A 16 -5.83 -9.93 -9.07
CA ALA A 16 -6.08 -11.27 -9.58
C ALA A 16 -6.19 -12.36 -8.49
N ILE A 17 -5.83 -12.06 -7.24
CA ILE A 17 -5.69 -13.06 -6.17
C ILE A 17 -6.80 -12.92 -5.12
N PHE A 18 -7.36 -11.73 -4.93
CA PHE A 18 -8.38 -11.51 -3.90
C PHE A 18 -9.79 -11.76 -4.42
N GLN A 19 -10.61 -12.44 -3.61
CA GLN A 19 -12.03 -12.66 -3.88
C GLN A 19 -12.87 -11.38 -3.77
N SER A 20 -12.44 -10.42 -2.95
CA SER A 20 -13.11 -9.12 -2.80
C SER A 20 -12.35 -8.06 -3.59
N ILE A 21 -13.01 -7.48 -4.59
CA ILE A 21 -12.44 -6.40 -5.43
C ILE A 21 -12.04 -5.21 -4.57
N GLU A 22 -12.88 -4.82 -3.60
CA GLU A 22 -12.57 -3.71 -2.68
C GLU A 22 -11.29 -3.98 -1.87
N ARG A 23 -11.12 -5.20 -1.34
CA ARG A 23 -9.90 -5.57 -0.61
C ARG A 23 -8.69 -5.61 -1.54
N ALA A 24 -8.86 -6.12 -2.75
CA ALA A 24 -7.83 -6.13 -3.78
C ALA A 24 -7.32 -4.71 -4.08
N ILE A 25 -8.23 -3.77 -4.30
CA ILE A 25 -7.88 -2.37 -4.56
C ILE A 25 -7.12 -1.77 -3.39
N GLN A 26 -7.62 -1.94 -2.15
CA GLN A 26 -6.96 -1.37 -0.97
C GLN A 26 -5.54 -1.94 -0.76
N ILE A 27 -5.36 -3.25 -0.97
CA ILE A 27 -4.05 -3.91 -0.82
C ILE A 27 -3.11 -3.47 -1.96
N GLN A 28 -3.61 -3.35 -3.19
CA GLN A 28 -2.83 -2.86 -4.32
C GLN A 28 -2.37 -1.42 -4.11
N GLU A 29 -3.23 -0.53 -3.59
CA GLU A 29 -2.85 0.85 -3.26
C GLU A 29 -1.72 0.91 -2.23
N LEU A 30 -1.81 0.11 -1.17
CA LEU A 30 -0.74 0.03 -0.17
C LEU A 30 0.56 -0.55 -0.71
N TRP A 31 0.46 -1.55 -1.59
CA TRP A 31 1.62 -2.14 -2.26
C TRP A 31 2.31 -1.13 -3.17
N ASN A 32 1.54 -0.37 -3.94
CA ASN A 32 2.05 0.67 -4.83
C ASN A 32 2.74 1.79 -4.04
N GLN A 33 2.13 2.25 -2.94
CA GLN A 33 2.75 3.24 -2.05
C GLN A 33 4.03 2.71 -1.39
N PHE A 34 4.07 1.43 -1.02
CA PHE A 34 5.30 0.81 -0.51
C PHE A 34 6.42 0.75 -1.58
N ASN A 35 6.08 0.38 -2.81
CA ASN A 35 7.02 0.41 -3.93
C ASN A 35 7.52 1.84 -4.22
N GLU A 36 6.66 2.87 -4.08
CA GLU A 36 7.08 4.27 -4.18
C GLU A 36 8.16 4.62 -3.14
N LEU A 37 7.99 4.18 -1.88
CA LEU A 37 9.02 4.36 -0.85
C LEU A 37 10.34 3.67 -1.24
N TYR A 38 10.27 2.47 -1.80
CA TYR A 38 11.45 1.76 -2.28
C TYR A 38 12.19 2.54 -3.37
N ILE A 39 11.46 3.09 -4.35
CA ILE A 39 12.03 3.92 -5.41
C ILE A 39 12.65 5.20 -4.84
N LEU A 40 11.96 5.86 -3.90
CA LEU A 40 12.43 7.09 -3.26
C LEU A 40 13.74 6.86 -2.48
N MET A 41 13.92 5.73 -1.80
CA MET A 41 15.17 5.39 -1.11
C MET A 41 16.37 5.25 -2.05
N GLN A 42 16.15 4.86 -3.31
CA GLN A 42 17.22 4.70 -4.30
C GLN A 42 17.53 5.98 -5.07
N ASN A 43 16.62 6.96 -5.04
CA ASN A 43 16.81 8.22 -5.75
C ASN A 43 17.66 9.18 -4.89
N MET A 44 18.84 9.53 -5.40
CA MET A 44 19.79 10.44 -4.74
C MET A 44 19.25 11.87 -4.54
N GLN A 45 18.20 12.25 -5.27
CA GLN A 45 17.56 13.56 -5.16
C GLN A 45 16.44 13.59 -4.10
N THR A 46 16.07 12.43 -3.53
CA THR A 46 15.02 12.39 -2.50
C THR A 46 15.53 13.04 -1.22
N THR A 47 14.87 14.12 -0.79
CA THR A 47 15.14 14.72 0.51
C THR A 47 14.54 13.88 1.64
N GLY A 48 15.19 13.91 2.82
CA GLY A 48 14.67 13.22 4.01
C GLY A 48 13.26 13.65 4.39
N GLU A 49 12.91 14.91 4.17
CA GLU A 49 11.55 15.43 4.40
C GLU A 49 10.51 14.80 3.46
N THR A 50 10.81 14.73 2.16
CA THR A 50 9.95 14.09 1.15
C THR A 50 9.73 12.62 1.50
N PHE A 51 10.81 11.91 1.85
CA PHE A 51 10.72 10.51 2.23
C PHE A 51 9.86 10.33 3.49
N ARG A 52 10.10 11.14 4.54
CA ARG A 52 9.33 11.08 5.79
C ARG A 52 7.84 11.32 5.56
N TYR A 53 7.48 12.31 4.74
CA TYR A 53 6.09 12.61 4.42
C TYR A 53 5.40 11.43 3.72
N LYS A 54 6.05 10.83 2.72
CA LYS A 54 5.53 9.67 2.00
C LYS A 54 5.43 8.44 2.91
N ALA A 55 6.43 8.20 3.76
CA ALA A 55 6.43 7.10 4.71
C ALA A 55 5.30 7.24 5.75
N GLN A 56 5.08 8.46 6.24
CA GLN A 56 3.96 8.74 7.15
C GLN A 56 2.61 8.52 6.48
N THR A 57 2.48 8.92 5.21
CA THR A 57 1.25 8.71 4.43
C THR A 57 0.94 7.23 4.26
N TRP A 58 1.94 6.44 3.89
CA TRP A 58 1.82 4.99 3.80
C TRP A 58 1.44 4.35 5.14
N LEU A 59 2.10 4.76 6.24
CA LEU A 59 1.82 4.26 7.58
C LEU A 59 0.38 4.59 8.02
N ASN A 60 -0.08 5.82 7.75
CA ASN A 60 -1.45 6.23 8.06
C ASN A 60 -2.49 5.42 7.27
N ALA A 61 -2.20 5.10 6.00
CA ALA A 61 -3.06 4.26 5.18
C ALA A 61 -3.09 2.81 5.70
N PHE A 62 -1.95 2.29 6.15
CA PHE A 62 -1.83 0.95 6.72
C PHE A 62 -2.58 0.83 8.06
N LEU A 63 -2.43 1.83 8.93
CA LEU A 63 -3.07 1.87 10.27
C LEU A 63 -4.50 2.41 10.24
N ALA A 64 -5.04 2.75 9.08
CA ALA A 64 -6.38 3.33 8.98
C ALA A 64 -7.42 2.36 9.58
N PRO A 65 -8.21 2.80 10.58
CA PRO A 65 -9.20 1.93 11.19
C PRO A 65 -10.33 1.62 10.22
N SER A 66 -10.92 0.43 10.37
CA SER A 66 -12.15 0.06 9.65
C SER A 66 -13.25 1.09 9.90
N LYS A 67 -14.01 1.43 8.85
CA LYS A 67 -15.08 2.44 8.93
C LYS A 67 -16.43 1.77 9.08
N GLY A 68 -17.30 2.35 9.91
CA GLY A 68 -18.65 1.83 10.15
C GLY A 68 -18.71 0.69 11.17
N HIS A 69 -19.90 0.18 11.42
CA HIS A 69 -20.11 -0.95 12.33
C HIS A 69 -20.10 -2.28 11.56
N PRO A 70 -19.46 -3.34 12.10
CA PRO A 70 -19.62 -4.68 11.57
C PRO A 70 -21.11 -5.02 11.41
N ASN A 71 -21.48 -5.65 10.30
CA ASN A 71 -22.86 -6.00 9.91
C ASN A 71 -23.76 -4.83 9.45
N ARG A 72 -23.22 -3.64 9.19
CA ARG A 72 -23.94 -2.58 8.46
C ARG A 72 -23.44 -2.47 7.02
N SER A 73 -24.33 -2.05 6.11
CA SER A 73 -24.01 -1.88 4.68
C SER A 73 -22.92 -0.82 4.39
N ASN A 74 -22.66 0.07 5.35
CA ASN A 74 -21.60 1.08 5.26
C ASN A 74 -20.27 0.63 5.90
N PHE A 75 -20.13 -0.65 6.24
CA PHE A 75 -18.90 -1.18 6.81
C PHE A 75 -17.83 -1.32 5.73
N VAL A 76 -16.73 -0.58 5.90
CA VAL A 76 -15.53 -0.72 5.08
C VAL A 76 -14.43 -1.27 5.96
N ARG A 77 -14.15 -2.56 5.80
CA ARG A 77 -13.01 -3.20 6.46
C ARG A 77 -11.72 -2.58 5.89
N ARG A 78 -10.84 -2.07 6.76
CA ARG A 78 -9.49 -1.61 6.42
C ARG A 78 -8.45 -2.67 6.79
N MET A 79 -7.17 -2.32 6.78
CA MET A 79 -6.08 -3.32 6.93
C MET A 79 -5.92 -3.81 8.36
N TYR A 80 -6.03 -2.91 9.34
CA TYR A 80 -5.99 -3.19 10.77
C TYR A 80 -7.41 -3.37 11.32
#